data_AF-A0A949P1F0-F1
#
_entry.id   AF-A0A949P1F0-F1
#
_cell.length_a   1.000
_cell.length_b   1.000
_cell.length_c   1.000
_cell.angle_alpha   90.00
_cell.angle_beta   90.00
_cell.angle_gamma   90.00
#
_symmetry.space_group_name_H-M   'P 1'
#
loop_
_entity.id
_entity.type
_entity.pdbx_description
1 polymer ?
#
loop_
_entity_poly.entity_id
_entity_poly.type
_entity_poly.pdbx_seq_one_letter_code
_entity_poly.pdbx_strand_id
1 'polypeptide(L)'
;MRMIRIFLTALLGLCLCAGVANATSVRVFKPGEAGVSPMELRNRAMAEGFAQAVLDEARLMLPAELDEARAEFFRRYMVDYSKPYVQGYNILSSEAIDAGLILNLDVIIDKTALRDGLKRMGLMATVLAPQPASLTLPQNLGDEERATLAGLVALSGIRQESVTSPVLVLEKGAGNAYTARLDSDNRTWTAHGKDLSVVWFDIWGHYFTRAEVRDARTNHYELSVVGWFSPDAALEFDRVLREWDSAVQEVELVELDMQSSGVGASWSVRVISGERLDSLLLGYLPQRGLSHQLTQQVGR
;
A
#
# COMPACT_ATOMS: atom_id res chain seq x y z
N MET A 1 53.91 1.80 -8.33
CA MET A 1 53.03 3.00 -8.39
C MET A 1 51.79 2.89 -9.29
N ARG A 2 51.61 1.85 -10.12
CA ARG A 2 50.36 1.64 -10.91
C ARG A 2 49.24 0.91 -10.15
N MET A 3 49.56 0.08 -9.15
CA MET A 3 48.55 -0.66 -8.37
C MET A 3 47.75 0.21 -7.37
N ILE A 4 48.32 1.32 -6.88
CA ILE A 4 47.63 2.21 -5.93
C ILE A 4 46.51 3.02 -6.61
N ARG A 5 46.61 3.26 -7.92
CA ARG A 5 45.55 3.96 -8.69
C ARG A 5 44.34 3.08 -9.01
N ILE A 6 44.51 1.75 -9.05
CA ILE A 6 43.42 0.81 -9.35
C ILE A 6 42.56 0.54 -8.10
N PHE A 7 43.18 0.60 -6.91
CA PHE A 7 42.44 0.45 -5.65
C PHE A 7 41.59 1.68 -5.30
N LEU A 8 42.00 2.89 -5.70
CA LEU A 8 41.24 4.11 -5.44
C LEU A 8 40.02 4.28 -6.36
N THR A 9 40.05 3.74 -7.59
CA THR A 9 38.88 3.74 -8.48
C THR A 9 37.86 2.67 -8.11
N ALA A 10 38.29 1.54 -7.52
CA ALA A 10 37.37 0.50 -7.05
C ALA A 10 36.57 0.93 -5.79
N LEU A 11 37.14 1.78 -4.93
CA LEU A 11 36.44 2.32 -3.76
C LEU A 11 35.42 3.42 -4.11
N LEU A 12 35.61 4.11 -5.25
CA LEU A 12 34.71 5.18 -5.70
C LEU A 12 33.44 4.63 -6.42
N GLY A 13 33.48 3.39 -6.91
CA GLY A 13 32.34 2.74 -7.57
C GLY A 13 31.32 2.12 -6.60
N LEU A 14 31.71 1.84 -5.35
CA LEU A 14 30.84 1.20 -4.35
C LEU A 14 29.94 2.17 -3.58
N CYS A 15 30.12 3.49 -3.72
CA CYS A 15 29.25 4.49 -3.08
C CYS A 15 28.01 4.90 -3.91
N LEU A 16 27.85 4.38 -5.13
CA LEU A 16 26.70 4.71 -6.01
C LEU A 16 25.52 3.75 -5.89
N CYS A 17 25.60 2.74 -5.02
CA CYS A 17 24.48 1.88 -4.65
C CYS A 17 23.85 2.27 -3.30
N ALA A 18 23.97 3.54 -2.90
CA ALA A 18 23.01 4.09 -1.95
C ALA A 18 21.70 4.27 -2.72
N GLY A 19 20.89 3.20 -2.76
CA GLY A 19 19.52 3.30 -3.22
C GLY A 19 18.90 4.50 -2.54
N VAL A 20 18.28 5.38 -3.32
CA VAL A 20 17.56 6.53 -2.79
C VAL A 20 16.41 5.93 -1.98
N ALA A 21 16.64 5.74 -0.68
CA ALA A 21 15.60 5.34 0.25
C ALA A 21 14.64 6.52 0.26
N ASN A 22 13.54 6.40 -0.48
CA ASN A 22 12.51 7.42 -0.58
C ASN A 22 11.83 7.52 0.79
N ALA A 23 12.41 8.33 1.69
CA ALA A 23 11.83 8.65 2.97
C ALA A 23 10.72 9.68 2.75
N THR A 24 9.57 9.45 3.38
CA THR A 24 8.48 10.43 3.40
C THR A 24 8.74 11.41 4.53
N SER A 25 8.81 12.69 4.20
CA SER A 25 9.01 13.76 5.19
C SER A 25 7.66 14.20 5.76
N VAL A 26 7.52 14.17 7.07
CA VAL A 26 6.28 14.45 7.80
C VAL A 26 6.53 15.46 8.90
N ARG A 27 5.63 16.42 9.02
CA ARG A 27 5.59 17.39 10.12
C ARG A 27 4.35 17.15 10.97
N VAL A 28 4.55 16.92 12.27
CA VAL A 28 3.48 16.71 13.25
C VAL A 28 3.54 17.81 14.29
N PHE A 29 2.37 18.33 14.66
CA PHE A 29 2.22 19.17 15.84
C PHE A 29 1.36 18.44 16.87
N LYS A 30 1.87 18.33 18.09
CA LYS A 30 1.12 17.78 19.22
C LYS A 30 0.93 18.86 20.29
N PRO A 31 -0.31 19.25 20.63
CA PRO A 31 -0.55 20.26 21.65
C PRO A 31 -0.09 19.78 23.03
N GLY A 32 0.40 20.69 23.86
CA GLY A 32 0.75 20.38 25.24
C GLY A 32 -0.47 19.94 26.04
N GLU A 33 -0.34 18.87 26.81
CA GLU A 33 -1.40 18.32 27.65
C GLU A 33 -0.97 18.32 29.12
N ALA A 34 -1.81 18.83 30.02
CA ALA A 34 -1.51 18.87 31.45
C ALA A 34 -1.40 17.45 32.02
N GLY A 35 -0.30 17.18 32.74
CA GLY A 35 -0.03 15.87 33.35
C GLY A 35 0.63 14.86 32.42
N VAL A 36 0.87 15.18 31.14
CA VAL A 36 1.60 14.34 30.20
C VAL A 36 3.09 14.70 30.22
N SER A 37 3.96 13.69 30.34
CA SER A 37 5.40 13.94 30.33
C SER A 37 5.89 14.36 28.93
N PRO A 38 6.95 15.17 28.79
CA PRO A 38 7.51 15.51 27.48
C PRO A 38 7.89 14.28 26.64
N MET A 39 8.35 13.21 27.29
CA MET A 39 8.66 11.94 26.63
C MET A 39 7.41 11.26 26.07
N GLU A 40 6.32 11.24 26.83
CA GLU A 40 5.05 10.67 26.37
C GLU A 40 4.45 11.50 25.23
N LEU A 41 4.52 12.83 25.32
CA LEU A 41 4.09 13.73 24.26
C LEU A 41 4.88 13.48 22.96
N ARG A 42 6.20 13.27 23.08
CA ARG A 42 7.07 12.89 21.97
C ARG A 42 6.68 11.54 21.38
N ASN A 43 6.42 10.53 22.20
CA ASN A 43 6.02 9.20 21.73
C ASN A 43 4.68 9.25 20.98
N ARG A 44 3.72 10.06 21.44
CA ARG A 44 2.45 10.28 20.73
C ARG A 44 2.67 11.00 19.40
N ALA A 45 3.49 12.05 19.38
CA ALA A 45 3.83 12.77 18.14
C ALA A 45 4.56 11.86 17.13
N MET A 46 5.44 10.97 17.60
CA MET A 46 6.08 9.94 16.77
C MET A 46 5.06 8.98 16.15
N ALA A 47 4.12 8.46 16.94
CA ALA A 47 3.08 7.54 16.46
C ALA A 47 2.18 8.20 15.41
N GLU A 48 1.78 9.46 15.63
CA GLU A 48 1.02 10.24 14.66
C GLU A 48 1.83 10.52 13.37
N GLY A 49 3.14 10.74 13.50
CA GLY A 49 4.02 10.96 12.36
C GLY A 49 4.20 9.71 11.50
N PHE A 50 4.33 8.54 12.12
CA PHE A 50 4.33 7.27 11.38
C PHE A 50 2.99 7.00 10.72
N ALA A 51 1.88 7.26 11.41
CA ALA A 51 0.56 7.10 10.84
C ALA A 51 0.34 7.99 9.61
N GLN A 52 0.80 9.23 9.67
CA GLN A 52 0.73 10.16 8.56
C GLN A 52 1.63 9.72 7.38
N ALA A 53 2.87 9.29 7.64
CA ALA A 53 3.77 8.78 6.61
C ALA A 53 3.17 7.55 5.88
N VAL A 54 2.53 6.65 6.63
CA VAL A 54 1.84 5.49 6.07
C VAL A 54 0.64 5.90 5.22
N LEU A 55 -0.15 6.89 5.66
CA LEU A 55 -1.25 7.44 4.85
C LEU A 55 -0.73 8.05 3.54
N ASP A 56 0.33 8.85 3.61
CA ASP A 56 0.88 9.52 2.43
C ASP A 56 1.46 8.52 1.42
N GLU A 57 2.17 7.49 1.89
CA GLU A 57 2.62 6.41 0.99
C GLU A 57 1.43 5.58 0.45
N ALA A 58 0.41 5.31 1.27
CA ALA A 58 -0.78 4.59 0.82
C ALA A 58 -1.53 5.35 -0.30
N ARG A 59 -1.61 6.68 -0.23
CA ARG A 59 -2.21 7.52 -1.28
C ARG A 59 -1.50 7.35 -2.63
N LEU A 60 -0.18 7.16 -2.62
CA LEU A 60 0.59 6.92 -3.84
C LEU A 60 0.35 5.52 -4.42
N MET A 61 -0.03 4.53 -3.60
CA MET A 61 -0.24 3.14 -4.02
C MET A 61 -1.66 2.82 -4.47
N LEU A 62 -2.65 3.58 -4.00
CA LEU A 62 -4.05 3.32 -4.29
C LEU A 62 -4.45 3.82 -5.69
N PRO A 63 -5.33 3.09 -6.40
CA PRO A 63 -5.79 3.51 -7.74
C PRO A 63 -6.71 4.74 -7.75
N ALA A 64 -7.19 5.16 -6.58
CA ALA A 64 -7.91 6.41 -6.40
C ALA A 64 -7.69 6.92 -4.97
N GLU A 65 -8.01 8.19 -4.75
CA GLU A 65 -7.95 8.77 -3.42
C GLU A 65 -9.04 8.18 -2.50
N LEU A 66 -8.68 8.00 -1.23
CA LEU A 66 -9.68 7.76 -0.18
C LEU A 66 -10.42 9.07 0.07
N ASP A 67 -11.74 9.00 0.25
CA ASP A 67 -12.49 10.15 0.76
C ASP A 67 -11.96 10.58 2.14
N GLU A 68 -12.24 11.83 2.53
CA GLU A 68 -11.68 12.44 3.73
C GLU A 68 -11.99 11.63 5.00
N ALA A 69 -13.19 11.08 5.11
CA ALA A 69 -13.61 10.29 6.27
C ALA A 69 -12.83 8.96 6.36
N ARG A 70 -12.65 8.27 5.22
CA ARG A 70 -11.86 7.03 5.15
C ARG A 70 -10.38 7.30 5.38
N ALA A 71 -9.83 8.38 4.82
CA ALA A 71 -8.44 8.77 5.01
C ALA A 71 -8.14 9.09 6.49
N GLU A 72 -9.03 9.83 7.16
CA GLU A 72 -8.86 10.15 8.58
C GLU A 72 -9.01 8.91 9.47
N PHE A 73 -9.98 8.03 9.17
CA PHE A 73 -10.11 6.77 9.91
C PHE A 73 -8.87 5.88 9.71
N PHE A 74 -8.36 5.77 8.48
CA PHE A 74 -7.12 5.04 8.19
C PHE A 74 -5.93 5.61 8.98
N ARG A 75 -5.75 6.94 8.97
CA ARG A 75 -4.69 7.62 9.72
C ARG A 75 -4.79 7.32 11.21
N ARG A 76 -5.99 7.47 11.80
CA ARG A 76 -6.22 7.16 13.21
C ARG A 76 -5.91 5.71 13.54
N TYR A 77 -6.36 4.77 12.70
CA TYR A 77 -6.04 3.37 12.85
C TYR A 77 -4.51 3.16 12.81
N MET A 78 -3.80 3.78 11.88
CA MET A 78 -2.34 3.65 11.78
C MET A 78 -1.54 4.20 12.97
N VAL A 79 -2.13 4.98 13.89
CA VAL A 79 -1.46 5.40 15.13
C VAL A 79 -1.00 4.18 15.93
N ASP A 80 -1.84 3.14 16.00
CA ASP A 80 -1.55 1.93 16.78
C ASP A 80 -0.94 0.80 15.93
N TYR A 81 -1.18 0.80 14.61
CA TYR A 81 -0.80 -0.31 13.73
C TYR A 81 0.23 0.07 12.64
N SER A 82 0.90 1.22 12.70
CA SER A 82 1.90 1.63 11.70
C SER A 82 3.21 0.84 11.78
N LYS A 83 3.57 0.32 12.96
CA LYS A 83 4.89 -0.29 13.22
C LYS A 83 5.33 -1.36 12.19
N PRO A 84 4.49 -2.29 11.72
CA PRO A 84 4.89 -3.29 10.72
C PRO A 84 5.27 -2.70 9.36
N TYR A 85 4.85 -1.47 9.08
CA TYR A 85 5.07 -0.79 7.79
C TYR A 85 6.23 0.21 7.84
N VAL A 86 6.84 0.44 9.01
CA VAL A 86 7.97 1.38 9.16
C VAL A 86 9.27 0.59 9.22
N GLN A 87 10.14 0.76 8.22
CA GLN A 87 11.48 0.14 8.20
C GLN A 87 12.48 0.91 9.04
N GLY A 88 12.33 2.23 9.08
CA GLY A 88 13.23 3.12 9.80
C GLY A 88 12.73 4.55 9.80
N TYR A 89 13.33 5.40 10.61
CA TYR A 89 13.03 6.82 10.63
C TYR A 89 14.22 7.63 11.14
N ASN A 90 14.25 8.91 10.76
CA ASN A 90 15.16 9.92 11.27
C ASN A 90 14.36 11.10 11.81
N ILE A 91 14.75 11.61 12.98
CA ILE A 91 14.16 12.83 13.54
C ILE A 91 15.00 14.00 13.03
N LEU A 92 14.41 14.82 12.16
CA LEU A 92 15.08 15.99 11.59
C LEU A 92 15.12 17.14 12.58
N SER A 93 13.99 17.43 13.24
CA SER A 93 13.94 18.37 14.35
C SER A 93 12.83 18.02 15.33
N SER A 94 12.99 18.50 16.56
CA SER A 94 12.06 18.33 17.67
C SER A 94 12.05 19.63 18.47
N GLU A 95 11.04 20.45 18.27
CA GLU A 95 10.92 21.79 18.85
C GLU A 95 9.79 21.82 19.85
N ALA A 96 10.13 21.98 21.13
CA ALA A 96 9.14 22.29 22.16
C ALA A 96 8.83 23.79 22.09
N ILE A 97 7.55 24.11 21.90
CA ILE A 97 7.00 25.46 21.94
C ILE A 97 5.99 25.57 23.08
N ASP A 98 5.63 26.78 23.49
CA ASP A 98 4.68 26.99 24.59
C ASP A 98 3.33 26.29 24.35
N ALA A 99 2.94 26.14 23.08
CA ALA A 99 1.71 25.47 22.68
C ALA A 99 1.81 23.94 22.61
N GLY A 100 3.01 23.34 22.65
CA GLY A 100 3.20 21.90 22.47
C GLY A 100 4.53 21.51 21.82
N LEU A 101 4.52 20.41 21.07
CA LEU A 101 5.70 19.84 20.41
C LEU A 101 5.50 19.82 18.90
N ILE A 102 6.46 20.37 18.16
CA ILE A 102 6.58 20.18 16.71
C ILE A 102 7.67 19.15 16.45
N LEU A 103 7.36 18.16 15.63
CA LEU A 103 8.28 17.09 15.27
C LEU A 103 8.34 16.97 13.74
N ASN A 104 9.54 17.01 13.19
CA ASN A 104 9.80 16.76 11.78
C ASN A 104 10.53 15.42 11.65
N LEU A 105 9.98 14.53 10.84
CA LEU A 105 10.44 13.16 10.68
C LEU A 105 10.65 12.85 9.21
N ASP A 106 11.71 12.10 8.93
CA ASP A 106 11.82 11.34 7.69
C ASP A 106 11.54 9.88 8.02
N VAL A 107 10.53 9.29 7.39
CA VAL A 107 10.08 7.92 7.67
C VAL A 107 10.27 7.06 6.43
N ILE A 108 10.95 5.93 6.58
CA ILE A 108 11.17 4.94 5.54
C ILE A 108 10.08 3.87 5.67
N ILE A 109 9.23 3.76 4.64
CA ILE A 109 8.09 2.86 4.61
C ILE A 109 8.46 1.55 3.89
N ASP A 110 8.07 0.43 4.50
CA ASP A 110 8.09 -0.88 3.84
C ASP A 110 6.94 -0.95 2.83
N LYS A 111 7.25 -0.64 1.57
CA LYS A 111 6.26 -0.58 0.51
C LYS A 111 5.59 -1.93 0.24
N THR A 112 6.33 -3.02 0.41
CA THR A 112 5.81 -4.39 0.21
C THR A 112 4.83 -4.74 1.32
N ALA A 113 5.24 -4.55 2.58
CA ALA A 113 4.38 -4.82 3.73
C ALA A 113 3.13 -3.91 3.73
N LEU A 114 3.29 -2.63 3.38
CA LEU A 114 2.16 -1.71 3.28
C LEU A 114 1.19 -2.15 2.18
N ARG A 115 1.69 -2.49 0.99
CA ARG A 115 0.85 -3.00 -0.11
C ARG A 115 0.05 -4.22 0.30
N ASP A 116 0.70 -5.20 0.92
CA ASP A 116 0.02 -6.40 1.40
C ASP A 116 -1.02 -6.06 2.48
N GLY A 117 -0.71 -5.11 3.36
CA GLY A 117 -1.66 -4.54 4.32
C GLY A 117 -2.88 -3.92 3.63
N LEU A 118 -2.68 -3.03 2.66
CA LEU A 118 -3.75 -2.38 1.90
C LEU A 118 -4.61 -3.39 1.13
N LYS A 119 -4.01 -4.45 0.58
CA LYS A 119 -4.72 -5.57 -0.06
C LYS A 119 -5.58 -6.32 0.97
N ARG A 120 -5.01 -6.70 2.11
CA ARG A 120 -5.75 -7.41 3.20
C ARG A 120 -6.90 -6.56 3.76
N MET A 121 -6.71 -5.26 3.90
CA MET A 121 -7.77 -4.36 4.37
C MET A 121 -8.88 -4.11 3.34
N GLY A 122 -8.68 -4.52 2.09
CA GLY A 122 -9.63 -4.36 0.98
C GLY A 122 -9.54 -3.02 0.25
N LEU A 123 -8.69 -2.09 0.68
CA LEU A 123 -8.63 -0.73 0.13
C LEU A 123 -8.31 -0.74 -1.37
N MET A 124 -7.39 -1.59 -1.81
CA MET A 124 -7.03 -1.69 -3.24
C MET A 124 -8.15 -2.25 -4.11
N ALA A 125 -9.12 -2.95 -3.52
CA ALA A 125 -10.25 -3.55 -4.23
C ALA A 125 -11.51 -2.66 -4.19
N THR A 126 -11.64 -1.81 -3.18
CA THR A 126 -12.88 -1.07 -2.91
C THR A 126 -12.77 0.44 -3.06
N VAL A 127 -11.58 0.99 -3.30
CA VAL A 127 -11.42 2.44 -3.43
C VAL A 127 -12.16 3.02 -4.65
N LEU A 128 -12.24 2.28 -5.75
CA LEU A 128 -12.98 2.70 -6.95
C LEU A 128 -14.48 2.35 -6.89
N ALA A 129 -14.81 1.20 -6.31
CA ALA A 129 -16.17 0.71 -6.21
C ALA A 129 -16.36 -0.13 -4.95
N PRO A 130 -17.37 0.19 -4.12
CA PRO A 130 -17.58 -0.53 -2.87
C PRO A 130 -17.93 -2.01 -3.11
N GLN A 131 -17.65 -2.83 -2.10
CA GLN A 131 -18.00 -4.25 -2.09
C GLN A 131 -19.36 -4.44 -1.41
N PRO A 132 -20.41 -4.86 -2.13
CA PRO A 132 -21.67 -5.23 -1.48
C PRO A 132 -21.46 -6.47 -0.63
N ALA A 133 -22.03 -6.49 0.57
CA ALA A 133 -21.98 -7.62 1.48
C ALA A 133 -23.19 -7.64 2.42
N SER A 134 -23.65 -8.83 2.79
CA SER A 134 -24.64 -8.99 3.84
C SER A 134 -23.94 -9.04 5.19
N LEU A 135 -24.29 -8.12 6.10
CA LEU A 135 -23.65 -7.99 7.41
C LEU A 135 -24.65 -8.26 8.54
N THR A 136 -24.33 -9.24 9.39
CA THR A 136 -24.97 -9.45 10.69
C THR A 136 -24.01 -8.98 11.77
N LEU A 137 -24.33 -7.85 12.40
CA LEU A 137 -23.46 -7.18 13.37
C LEU A 137 -24.00 -7.33 14.80
N PRO A 138 -23.14 -7.35 15.83
CA PRO A 138 -23.57 -7.54 17.21
C PRO A 138 -24.33 -6.31 17.72
N GLN A 139 -25.46 -6.55 18.42
CA GLN A 139 -26.28 -5.47 18.97
C GLN A 139 -25.81 -4.98 20.34
N ASN A 140 -24.99 -5.77 21.03
CA ASN A 140 -24.48 -5.53 22.39
C ASN A 140 -23.15 -4.77 22.43
N LEU A 141 -22.90 -3.90 21.44
CA LEU A 141 -21.71 -3.04 21.40
C LEU A 141 -21.88 -1.79 22.28
N GLY A 142 -20.78 -1.26 22.83
CA GLY A 142 -20.74 0.10 23.39
C GLY A 142 -20.73 1.18 22.29
N ASP A 143 -20.84 2.45 22.66
CA ASP A 143 -20.81 3.58 21.70
C ASP A 143 -19.47 3.66 20.94
N GLU A 144 -18.34 3.53 21.65
CA GLU A 144 -17.01 3.54 21.05
C GLU A 144 -16.80 2.35 20.09
N GLU A 145 -17.27 1.16 20.47
CA GLU A 145 -17.15 -0.04 19.64
C GLU A 145 -18.02 0.07 18.38
N ARG A 146 -19.23 0.66 18.50
CA ARG A 146 -20.08 0.96 17.34
C ARG A 146 -19.41 1.94 16.39
N ALA A 147 -18.81 3.02 16.91
CA ALA A 147 -18.11 4.00 16.10
C ALA A 147 -16.90 3.38 15.38
N THR A 148 -16.12 2.54 16.09
CA THR A 148 -15.02 1.78 15.51
C THR A 148 -15.51 0.85 14.40
N LEU A 149 -16.58 0.07 14.64
CA LEU A 149 -17.14 -0.83 13.62
C LEU A 149 -17.63 -0.07 12.38
N ALA A 150 -18.34 1.05 12.56
CA ALA A 150 -18.80 1.88 11.46
C ALA A 150 -17.62 2.41 10.62
N GLY A 151 -16.55 2.84 11.29
CA GLY A 151 -15.33 3.28 10.62
C GLY A 151 -14.59 2.15 9.88
N LEU A 152 -14.56 0.94 10.44
CA LEU A 152 -14.00 -0.25 9.79
C LEU A 152 -14.80 -0.63 8.52
N VAL A 153 -16.13 -0.61 8.59
CA VAL A 153 -17.02 -0.84 7.44
C VAL A 153 -16.74 0.18 6.33
N ALA A 154 -16.68 1.47 6.70
CA ALA A 154 -16.39 2.55 5.76
C ALA A 154 -14.98 2.44 5.16
N LEU A 155 -13.96 2.19 5.98
CA LEU A 155 -12.56 2.10 5.54
C LEU A 155 -12.36 0.96 4.54
N SER A 156 -12.89 -0.23 4.85
CA SER A 156 -12.85 -1.39 3.95
C SER A 156 -13.72 -1.21 2.69
N GLY A 157 -14.54 -0.15 2.60
CA GLY A 157 -15.40 0.12 1.46
C GLY A 157 -16.50 -0.92 1.29
N ILE A 158 -16.97 -1.49 2.41
CA ILE A 158 -18.04 -2.49 2.40
C ILE A 158 -19.38 -1.77 2.49
N ARG A 159 -20.28 -2.14 1.58
CA ARG A 159 -21.64 -1.61 1.54
C ARG A 159 -22.61 -2.69 1.98
N GLN A 160 -23.36 -2.41 3.04
CA GLN A 160 -24.35 -3.37 3.54
C GLN A 160 -25.51 -3.49 2.55
N GLU A 161 -25.66 -4.68 1.96
CA GLU A 161 -26.71 -5.02 1.01
C GLU A 161 -27.20 -6.45 1.26
N SER A 162 -28.45 -6.74 0.90
CA SER A 162 -28.99 -8.10 1.01
C SER A 162 -28.52 -8.97 -0.16
N VAL A 163 -27.26 -9.41 -0.09
CA VAL A 163 -26.64 -10.32 -1.07
C VAL A 163 -26.44 -11.72 -0.50
N THR A 164 -26.31 -12.71 -1.38
CA THR A 164 -26.07 -14.11 -1.00
C THR A 164 -24.60 -14.45 -0.77
N SER A 165 -23.68 -13.60 -1.23
CA SER A 165 -22.22 -13.72 -1.08
C SER A 165 -21.59 -12.34 -1.36
N PRO A 166 -20.63 -11.87 -0.54
CA PRO A 166 -20.21 -12.41 0.75
C PRO A 166 -21.20 -12.12 1.89
N VAL A 167 -21.27 -13.02 2.88
CA VAL A 167 -22.09 -12.88 4.10
C VAL A 167 -21.20 -12.92 5.33
N LEU A 168 -21.14 -11.83 6.09
CA LEU A 168 -20.40 -11.72 7.35
C LEU A 168 -21.36 -11.83 8.55
N VAL A 169 -21.01 -12.67 9.51
CA VAL A 169 -21.60 -12.68 10.84
C VAL A 169 -20.51 -12.32 11.85
N LEU A 170 -20.73 -11.24 12.60
CA LEU A 170 -19.86 -10.79 13.68
C LEU A 170 -20.62 -10.87 15.00
N GLU A 171 -20.04 -11.53 15.98
CA GLU A 171 -20.60 -11.73 17.31
C GLU A 171 -19.64 -11.24 18.39
N LYS A 172 -20.20 -10.69 19.47
CA LYS A 172 -19.46 -10.34 20.67
C LYS A 172 -19.80 -11.35 21.78
N GLY A 173 -18.84 -12.21 22.08
CA GLY A 173 -18.95 -13.27 23.08
C GLY A 173 -18.66 -12.81 24.51
N ALA A 174 -18.72 -13.75 25.45
CA ALA A 174 -18.35 -13.51 26.84
C ALA A 174 -16.86 -13.12 26.96
N GLY A 175 -16.54 -12.18 27.85
CA GLY A 175 -15.15 -11.74 28.08
C GLY A 175 -14.62 -10.70 27.09
N ASN A 176 -15.50 -9.95 26.42
CA ASN A 176 -15.14 -8.90 25.45
C ASN A 176 -14.36 -9.41 24.23
N ALA A 177 -14.61 -10.66 23.83
CA ALA A 177 -14.02 -11.26 22.65
C ALA A 177 -14.99 -11.22 21.47
N TYR A 178 -14.44 -11.03 20.27
CA TYR A 178 -15.16 -10.98 19.01
C TYR A 178 -14.92 -12.26 18.23
N THR A 179 -15.96 -12.76 17.58
CA THR A 179 -15.87 -13.87 16.64
C THR A 179 -16.54 -13.44 15.35
N ALA A 180 -15.81 -13.54 14.24
CA ALA A 180 -16.31 -13.25 12.91
C ALA A 180 -16.33 -14.52 12.07
N ARG A 181 -17.37 -14.68 11.26
CA ARG A 181 -17.52 -15.76 10.29
C ARG A 181 -17.92 -15.15 8.95
N LEU A 182 -17.19 -15.48 7.89
CA LEU A 182 -17.43 -14.95 6.55
C LEU A 182 -17.67 -16.11 5.59
N ASP A 183 -18.84 -16.15 4.97
CA ASP A 183 -19.19 -17.09 3.92
C ASP A 183 -19.09 -16.42 2.55
N SER A 184 -18.41 -17.06 1.61
CA SER A 184 -18.38 -16.62 0.21
C SER A 184 -18.07 -17.81 -0.73
N ASP A 185 -18.90 -17.99 -1.75
CA ASP A 185 -18.68 -18.91 -2.89
C ASP A 185 -18.16 -20.31 -2.47
N ASN A 186 -18.84 -20.94 -1.50
CA ASN A 186 -18.51 -22.25 -0.91
C ASN A 186 -17.29 -22.29 0.02
N ARG A 187 -16.77 -21.14 0.46
CA ARG A 187 -15.74 -21.05 1.49
C ARG A 187 -16.29 -20.35 2.72
N THR A 188 -15.84 -20.82 3.88
CA THR A 188 -16.15 -20.20 5.17
C THR A 188 -14.84 -19.95 5.90
N TRP A 189 -14.64 -18.72 6.36
CA TRP A 189 -13.53 -18.34 7.24
C TRP A 189 -14.07 -17.95 8.60
N THR A 190 -13.22 -18.07 9.61
CA THR A 190 -13.51 -17.64 10.97
C THR A 190 -12.31 -16.91 11.56
N ALA A 191 -12.55 -15.80 12.24
CA ALA A 191 -11.54 -15.06 13.00
C ALA A 191 -12.02 -14.81 14.43
N HIS A 192 -11.10 -14.80 15.39
CA HIS A 192 -11.41 -14.60 16.80
C HIS A 192 -10.35 -13.74 17.49
N GLY A 193 -10.75 -12.84 18.38
CA GLY A 193 -9.82 -11.97 19.09
C GLY A 193 -10.50 -10.96 20.02
N LYS A 194 -9.70 -10.27 20.84
CA LYS A 194 -10.20 -9.22 21.75
C LYS A 194 -10.27 -7.84 21.10
N ASP A 195 -9.57 -7.68 19.98
CA ASP A 195 -9.48 -6.44 19.23
C ASP A 195 -10.37 -6.54 17.99
N LEU A 196 -11.38 -5.68 17.93
CA LEU A 196 -12.36 -5.66 16.86
C LEU A 196 -11.70 -5.38 15.50
N SER A 197 -10.72 -4.47 15.45
CA SER A 197 -10.07 -4.07 14.19
C SER A 197 -9.21 -5.21 13.64
N VAL A 198 -8.51 -5.92 14.53
CA VAL A 198 -7.72 -7.09 14.15
C VAL A 198 -8.63 -8.19 13.61
N VAL A 199 -9.72 -8.51 14.30
CA VAL A 199 -10.68 -9.53 13.84
C VAL A 199 -11.31 -9.14 12.51
N TRP A 200 -11.65 -7.86 12.32
CA TRP A 200 -12.23 -7.34 11.09
C TRP A 200 -11.30 -7.48 9.88
N PHE A 201 -10.05 -7.03 10.00
CA PHE A 201 -9.11 -7.11 8.88
C PHE A 201 -8.57 -8.52 8.64
N ASP A 202 -8.56 -9.39 9.66
CA ASP A 202 -8.20 -10.78 9.47
C ASP A 202 -9.27 -11.51 8.62
N ILE A 203 -10.55 -11.39 8.99
CA ILE A 203 -11.63 -12.06 8.28
C ILE A 203 -11.81 -11.53 6.85
N TRP A 204 -11.77 -10.21 6.67
CA TRP A 204 -11.87 -9.61 5.33
C TRP A 204 -10.60 -9.79 4.51
N GLY A 205 -9.44 -9.92 5.17
CA GLY A 205 -8.18 -10.24 4.51
C GLY A 205 -8.25 -11.56 3.74
N HIS A 206 -8.91 -12.58 4.29
CA HIS A 206 -9.14 -13.83 3.56
C HIS A 206 -9.96 -13.67 2.29
N TYR A 207 -10.94 -12.75 2.28
CA TYR A 207 -11.78 -12.50 1.11
C TYR A 207 -11.06 -11.66 0.05
N PHE A 208 -10.45 -10.53 0.44
CA PHE A 208 -9.85 -9.58 -0.51
C PHE A 208 -8.53 -10.06 -1.12
N THR A 209 -7.84 -11.01 -0.48
CA THR A 209 -6.59 -11.58 -1.03
C THR A 209 -6.81 -12.71 -2.03
N ARG A 210 -8.08 -13.12 -2.27
CA ARG A 210 -8.43 -14.12 -3.27
C ARG A 210 -8.07 -13.67 -4.68
N ALA A 211 -7.52 -14.58 -5.47
CA ALA A 211 -7.27 -14.35 -6.90
C ALA A 211 -8.56 -13.95 -7.62
N GLU A 212 -9.68 -14.64 -7.36
CA GLU A 212 -10.93 -14.38 -8.08
C GLU A 212 -11.49 -12.97 -7.83
N VAL A 213 -11.33 -12.45 -6.61
CA VAL A 213 -11.75 -11.07 -6.25
C VAL A 213 -10.80 -10.04 -6.84
N ARG A 214 -9.50 -10.37 -6.97
CA ARG A 214 -8.50 -9.53 -7.62
C ARG A 214 -8.69 -9.48 -9.13
N ASP A 215 -8.91 -10.63 -9.76
CA ASP A 215 -8.99 -10.81 -11.21
C ASP A 215 -10.29 -10.24 -11.78
N ALA A 216 -11.42 -10.41 -11.09
CA ALA A 216 -12.72 -9.88 -11.51
C ALA A 216 -12.79 -8.34 -11.52
N ARG A 217 -11.81 -7.66 -10.90
CA ARG A 217 -11.77 -6.20 -10.76
C ARG A 217 -10.51 -5.57 -11.36
N THR A 218 -9.68 -6.34 -12.09
CA THR A 218 -8.43 -5.85 -12.66
C THR A 218 -8.43 -5.79 -14.18
N ASN A 219 -8.07 -4.63 -14.72
CA ASN A 219 -7.66 -4.51 -16.11
C ASN A 219 -6.17 -4.88 -16.17
N HIS A 220 -5.87 -6.14 -16.53
CA HIS A 220 -4.52 -6.52 -16.91
C HIS A 220 -4.24 -5.99 -18.31
N TYR A 221 -3.06 -5.41 -18.48
CA TYR A 221 -2.57 -4.91 -19.75
C TYR A 221 -1.25 -5.60 -20.08
N GLU A 222 -1.06 -5.83 -21.37
CA GLU A 222 0.21 -6.23 -21.93
C GLU A 222 0.94 -4.97 -22.42
N LEU A 223 2.04 -4.63 -21.76
CA LEU A 223 2.98 -3.61 -22.20
C LEU A 223 4.05 -4.29 -23.03
N SER A 224 4.13 -3.99 -24.33
CA SER A 224 5.22 -4.44 -25.19
C SER A 224 6.16 -3.27 -25.47
N VAL A 225 7.47 -3.48 -25.34
CA VAL A 225 8.51 -2.48 -25.64
C VAL A 225 9.55 -3.10 -26.54
N VAL A 226 9.87 -2.41 -27.63
CA VAL A 226 10.83 -2.86 -28.65
C VAL A 226 11.94 -1.85 -28.88
N GLY A 227 13.08 -2.35 -29.37
CA GLY A 227 14.26 -1.54 -29.69
C GLY A 227 15.35 -1.59 -28.62
N TRP A 228 15.27 -2.51 -27.66
CA TRP A 228 16.31 -2.69 -26.65
C TRP A 228 17.61 -3.14 -27.31
N PHE A 229 18.74 -2.59 -26.87
CA PHE A 229 20.05 -2.95 -27.41
C PHE A 229 20.54 -4.33 -26.93
N SER A 230 20.04 -4.78 -25.77
CA SER A 230 20.38 -6.08 -25.18
C SER A 230 19.22 -6.58 -24.30
N PRO A 231 19.15 -7.90 -24.02
CA PRO A 231 18.22 -8.42 -23.02
C PRO A 231 18.43 -7.82 -21.63
N ASP A 232 19.68 -7.51 -21.25
CA ASP A 232 19.98 -6.90 -19.94
C ASP A 232 19.30 -5.53 -19.77
N ALA A 233 19.19 -4.73 -20.84
CA ALA A 233 18.50 -3.45 -20.80
C ALA A 233 16.99 -3.63 -20.56
N ALA A 234 16.39 -4.67 -21.14
CA ALA A 234 14.99 -5.00 -20.88
C ALA A 234 14.78 -5.47 -19.43
N LEU A 235 15.71 -6.25 -18.87
CA LEU A 235 15.67 -6.67 -17.46
C LEU A 235 15.90 -5.51 -16.48
N GLU A 236 16.74 -4.53 -16.84
CA GLU A 236 16.87 -3.29 -16.06
C GLU A 236 15.56 -2.52 -16.05
N PHE A 237 14.89 -2.41 -17.20
CA PHE A 237 13.58 -1.80 -17.28
C PHE A 237 12.51 -2.56 -16.50
N ASP A 238 12.53 -3.89 -16.46
CA ASP A 238 11.66 -4.68 -15.58
C ASP A 238 11.81 -4.24 -14.12
N ARG A 239 13.06 -4.00 -13.66
CA ARG A 239 13.33 -3.48 -12.31
C ARG A 239 12.76 -2.08 -12.11
N VAL A 240 12.92 -1.19 -13.09
CA VAL A 240 12.37 0.19 -13.05
C VAL A 240 10.84 0.17 -13.05
N LEU A 241 10.23 -0.64 -13.90
CA LEU A 241 8.79 -0.78 -14.02
C LEU A 241 8.17 -1.30 -12.73
N ARG A 242 8.85 -2.21 -12.02
CA ARG A 242 8.47 -2.67 -10.68
C ARG A 242 8.54 -1.60 -9.59
N GLU A 243 9.32 -0.54 -9.79
CA GLU A 243 9.41 0.60 -8.85
C GLU A 243 8.31 1.65 -9.12
N TRP A 244 7.57 1.55 -10.23
CA TRP A 244 6.48 2.46 -10.58
C TRP A 244 5.16 2.10 -9.87
N ASP A 245 5.25 1.95 -8.55
CA ASP A 245 4.18 1.46 -7.66
C ASP A 245 2.88 2.27 -7.71
N SER A 246 2.95 3.52 -8.20
CA SER A 246 1.82 4.44 -8.36
C SER A 246 1.14 4.35 -9.74
N ALA A 247 1.76 3.66 -10.69
CA ALA A 247 1.28 3.53 -12.07
C ALA A 247 0.90 2.09 -12.41
N VAL A 248 1.73 1.12 -12.00
CA VAL A 248 1.54 -0.29 -12.29
C VAL A 248 1.79 -1.16 -11.06
N GLN A 249 1.19 -2.35 -11.09
CA GLN A 249 1.31 -3.41 -10.10
C GLN A 249 1.42 -4.75 -10.79
N GLU A 250 1.86 -5.77 -10.05
CA GLU A 250 1.84 -7.16 -10.51
C GLU A 250 2.57 -7.34 -11.85
N VAL A 251 3.70 -6.64 -11.98
CA VAL A 251 4.54 -6.66 -13.18
C VAL A 251 5.16 -8.06 -13.32
N GLU A 252 4.90 -8.70 -14.45
CA GLU A 252 5.48 -9.98 -14.82
C GLU A 252 6.05 -9.88 -16.24
N LEU A 253 7.34 -10.20 -16.41
CA LEU A 253 7.93 -10.32 -17.73
C LEU A 253 7.41 -11.61 -18.35
N VAL A 254 6.61 -11.50 -19.41
CA VAL A 254 5.95 -12.62 -20.08
C VAL A 254 6.82 -13.17 -21.19
N GLU A 255 7.44 -12.28 -21.96
CA GLU A 255 8.22 -12.66 -23.14
C GLU A 255 9.41 -11.74 -23.35
N LEU A 256 10.50 -12.33 -23.84
CA LEU A 256 11.66 -11.64 -24.36
C LEU A 256 12.02 -12.23 -25.72
N ASP A 257 11.95 -11.40 -26.75
CA ASP A 257 12.12 -11.79 -28.14
C ASP A 257 13.38 -11.16 -28.75
N MET A 258 14.17 -11.99 -29.43
CA MET A 258 15.42 -11.58 -30.08
C MET A 258 15.14 -11.33 -31.56
N GLN A 259 15.10 -10.05 -31.95
CA GLN A 259 14.78 -9.63 -33.30
C GLN A 259 16.03 -9.12 -34.03
N SER A 260 15.99 -9.08 -35.37
CA SER A 260 17.09 -8.53 -36.16
C SER A 260 17.35 -7.04 -35.91
N SER A 261 16.35 -6.32 -35.39
CA SER A 261 16.40 -4.89 -35.04
C SER A 261 16.76 -4.61 -33.58
N GLY A 262 17.00 -5.63 -32.76
CA GLY A 262 17.27 -5.50 -31.34
C GLY A 262 16.46 -6.50 -30.52
N VAL A 263 16.20 -6.18 -29.26
CA VAL A 263 15.40 -7.01 -28.35
C VAL A 263 14.03 -6.38 -28.14
N GLY A 264 13.00 -7.21 -28.16
CA GLY A 264 11.65 -6.89 -27.72
C GLY A 264 11.35 -7.58 -26.40
N ALA A 265 10.53 -6.96 -25.57
CA ALA A 265 10.06 -7.57 -24.34
C ALA A 265 8.61 -7.17 -24.07
N SER A 266 7.84 -8.08 -23.49
CA SER A 266 6.44 -7.88 -23.14
C SER A 266 6.22 -8.21 -21.67
N TRP A 267 5.49 -7.34 -20.99
CA TRP A 267 5.12 -7.47 -19.59
C TRP A 267 3.61 -7.54 -19.45
N SER A 268 3.14 -8.45 -18.61
CA SER A 268 1.80 -8.37 -18.03
C SER A 268 1.87 -7.42 -16.84
N VAL A 269 1.03 -6.39 -16.85
CA VAL A 269 0.96 -5.40 -15.77
C VAL A 269 -0.49 -5.12 -15.40
N ARG A 270 -0.75 -4.95 -14.11
CA ARG A 270 -1.97 -4.34 -13.63
C ARG A 270 -1.78 -2.84 -13.63
N VAL A 271 -2.54 -2.12 -14.46
CA VAL A 271 -2.47 -0.65 -14.49
C VAL A 271 -3.32 -0.08 -13.35
N ILE A 272 -2.68 0.74 -12.51
CA ILE A 272 -3.29 1.46 -11.38
C ILE A 272 -3.80 2.82 -11.86
N SER A 273 -2.95 3.54 -12.59
CA SER A 273 -3.25 4.84 -13.18
C SER A 273 -2.68 4.91 -14.59
N GLY A 274 -3.57 4.94 -15.58
CA GLY A 274 -3.19 5.02 -16.99
C GLY A 274 -2.46 6.32 -17.33
N GLU A 275 -2.93 7.45 -16.80
CA GLU A 275 -2.30 8.76 -16.99
C GLU A 275 -0.87 8.79 -16.41
N ARG A 276 -0.69 8.26 -15.20
CA ARG A 276 0.63 8.20 -14.57
C ARG A 276 1.57 7.27 -15.32
N LEU A 277 1.09 6.11 -15.75
CA LEU A 277 1.85 5.17 -16.56
C LEU A 277 2.30 5.81 -17.88
N ASP A 278 1.40 6.46 -18.59
CA ASP A 278 1.70 7.12 -19.87
C ASP A 278 2.76 8.22 -19.68
N SER A 279 2.62 9.06 -18.65
CA SER A 279 3.62 10.08 -18.30
C SER A 279 5.00 9.48 -18.01
N LEU A 280 5.08 8.38 -17.26
CA LEU A 280 6.35 7.70 -16.95
C LEU A 280 6.97 7.03 -18.19
N LEU A 281 6.16 6.38 -19.02
CA LEU A 281 6.61 5.78 -20.28
C LEU A 281 7.15 6.83 -21.25
N LEU A 282 6.44 7.95 -21.42
CA LEU A 282 6.87 9.07 -22.26
C LEU A 282 8.15 9.75 -21.72
N GLY A 283 8.35 9.77 -20.41
CA GLY A 283 9.59 10.27 -19.81
C GLY A 283 10.79 9.33 -19.98
N TYR A 284 10.56 8.01 -19.96
CA TYR A 284 11.62 7.01 -19.92
C TYR A 284 12.03 6.48 -21.30
N LEU A 285 11.08 6.15 -22.17
CA LEU A 285 11.31 5.36 -23.37
C LEU A 285 11.84 6.16 -24.59
N PRO A 286 11.26 7.31 -24.97
CA PRO A 286 11.65 8.01 -26.19
C PRO A 286 13.12 8.46 -26.19
N GLN A 287 13.65 8.85 -25.02
CA GLN A 287 15.05 9.27 -24.87
C GLN A 287 16.04 8.12 -25.16
N ARG A 288 15.57 6.88 -25.13
CA ARG A 288 16.34 5.66 -25.38
C ARG A 288 16.08 5.06 -26.76
N GLY A 289 15.29 5.74 -27.60
CA GLY A 289 14.90 5.25 -28.93
C GLY A 289 13.94 4.06 -28.90
N LEU A 290 13.26 3.84 -27.78
CA LEU A 290 12.37 2.70 -27.57
C LEU A 290 10.94 3.05 -27.95
N SER A 291 10.24 2.08 -28.54
CA SER A 291 8.82 2.19 -28.88
C SER A 291 8.01 1.25 -28.00
N HIS A 292 6.79 1.63 -27.63
CA HIS A 292 5.93 0.79 -26.81
C HIS A 292 4.50 0.71 -27.32
N GLN A 293 3.81 -0.33 -26.89
CA GLN A 293 2.39 -0.52 -27.12
C GLN A 293 1.76 -1.09 -25.84
N LEU A 294 0.61 -0.55 -25.45
CA LEU A 294 -0.17 -1.04 -24.32
C LEU A 294 -1.49 -1.62 -24.84
N THR A 295 -1.72 -2.91 -24.62
CA THR A 295 -2.92 -3.61 -25.08
C THR A 295 -3.66 -4.18 -23.88
N GLN A 296 -4.97 -3.95 -23.77
CA GLN A 296 -5.76 -4.56 -22.71
C GLN A 296 -5.89 -6.06 -22.96
N GLN A 297 -5.50 -6.89 -21.99
CA GLN A 297 -5.78 -8.31 -22.04
C GLN A 297 -7.23 -8.54 -21.60
N VAL A 298 -8.08 -8.92 -22.55
CA VAL A 298 -9.43 -9.39 -22.24
C VAL A 298 -9.27 -10.83 -21.73
N GLY A 299 -9.55 -11.04 -20.44
CA GLY A 299 -9.42 -12.35 -19.79
C GLY A 299 -10.09 -13.46 -20.62
N ARG A 300 -9.34 -14.55 -20.83
CA ARG A 300 -9.86 -15.82 -21.35
C ARG A 300 -10.45 -16.65 -20.23
#